data_AF-A0A2G6D0A2-F1
#
_entry.id   AF-A0A2G6D0A2-F1
#
_cell.length_a   1.000
_cell.length_b   1.000
_cell.length_c   1.000
_cell.angle_alpha   90.00
_cell.angle_beta   90.00
_cell.angle_gamma   90.00
#
_symmetry.space_group_name_H-M   'P 1'
#
loop_
_entity.id
_entity.type
_entity.pdbx_description
1 polymer ?
#
loop_
_entity_poly.entity_id
_entity_poly.type
_entity_poly.pdbx_seq_one_letter_code
_entity_poly.pdbx_strand_id
1 'polypeptide(L)'
;MNQMVLWLFAGLLSANVMADKAVFAGGCFWCMESDFEKLDGVSEVVSGFTGGTLPNPTYNGNRTGHYEAIEVTYDPDQVSYQELLDYYWVNIDPFDAKGQFCDKGSSYLSAIFVANDRQRKLAEASRESVVRQFPGKKVVTPVLSASRFYPVAGNEAYHQDYYKNNPVRYKYYRWSCGRDRRLQAIWGDKSVH
;
A
#
# COMPACT_ATOMS: atom_id res chain seq x y z
N MET A 1 -4.00 61.47 -26.18
CA MET A 1 -4.14 60.65 -24.96
C MET A 1 -5.04 59.48 -25.27
N ASN A 2 -4.49 58.29 -25.50
CA ASN A 2 -5.25 57.06 -25.34
C ASN A 2 -4.26 55.92 -25.08
N GLN A 3 -4.20 55.48 -23.82
CA GLN A 3 -3.35 54.40 -23.37
C GLN A 3 -4.03 53.06 -23.71
N MET A 4 -3.41 52.27 -24.58
CA MET A 4 -3.79 50.86 -24.78
C MET A 4 -3.29 50.07 -23.56
N VAL A 5 -4.22 49.58 -22.75
CA VAL A 5 -3.94 48.63 -21.66
C VAL A 5 -3.90 47.23 -22.29
N LEU A 6 -2.71 46.62 -22.38
CA LEU A 6 -2.57 45.19 -22.65
C LEU A 6 -2.87 44.41 -21.38
N TRP A 7 -3.94 43.62 -21.40
CA TRP A 7 -4.22 42.61 -20.39
C TRP A 7 -3.42 41.34 -20.71
N LEU A 8 -2.36 41.09 -19.95
CA LEU A 8 -1.70 39.79 -19.89
C LEU A 8 -2.60 38.83 -19.10
N PHE A 9 -3.38 38.02 -19.83
CA PHE A 9 -4.00 36.82 -19.26
C PHE A 9 -2.89 35.79 -19.01
N ALA A 10 -2.42 35.71 -17.76
CA ALA A 10 -1.66 34.56 -17.29
C ALA A 10 -2.61 33.37 -17.20
N GLY A 11 -2.65 32.54 -18.24
CA GLY A 11 -3.34 31.25 -18.19
C GLY A 11 -2.65 30.37 -17.15
N LEU A 12 -3.36 30.07 -16.06
CA LEU A 12 -2.99 29.00 -15.15
C LEU A 12 -3.03 27.69 -15.93
N LEU A 13 -1.86 27.18 -16.31
CA LEU A 13 -1.70 25.81 -16.76
C LEU A 13 -2.00 24.93 -15.55
N SER A 14 -3.23 24.41 -15.46
CA SER A 14 -3.50 23.25 -14.62
C SER A 14 -2.65 22.11 -15.17
N ALA A 15 -1.55 21.80 -14.50
CA ALA A 15 -0.88 20.53 -14.71
C ALA A 15 -1.90 19.45 -14.39
N ASN A 16 -2.35 18.70 -15.40
CA ASN A 16 -3.06 17.45 -15.15
C ASN A 16 -2.03 16.53 -14.49
N VAL A 17 -1.99 16.52 -13.16
CA VAL A 17 -1.29 15.49 -12.40
C VAL A 17 -2.01 14.18 -12.75
N MET A 18 -1.43 13.40 -13.66
CA MET A 18 -1.94 12.08 -13.97
C MET A 18 -1.58 11.17 -12.80
N ALA A 19 -2.48 11.11 -11.82
CA ALA A 19 -2.31 10.23 -10.68
C ALA A 19 -2.30 8.77 -11.15
N ASP A 20 -1.26 8.03 -10.76
CA ASP A 20 -1.14 6.60 -11.00
C ASP A 20 -1.60 5.82 -9.76
N LYS A 21 -1.86 4.52 -9.94
CA LYS A 21 -2.31 3.63 -8.86
C LYS A 21 -1.40 2.43 -8.65
N ALA A 22 -1.22 2.04 -7.39
CA ALA A 22 -0.53 0.82 -6.97
C ALA A 22 -1.38 0.05 -5.96
N VAL A 23 -1.34 -1.29 -5.99
CA VAL A 23 -2.13 -2.12 -5.07
C VAL A 23 -1.23 -3.11 -4.35
N PHE A 24 -1.25 -3.06 -3.02
CA PHE A 24 -0.37 -3.84 -2.16
C PHE A 24 -1.15 -4.56 -1.06
N ALA A 25 -0.81 -5.82 -0.80
CA ALA A 25 -1.22 -6.54 0.40
C ALA A 25 -0.01 -6.76 1.30
N GLY A 26 -0.15 -6.48 2.59
CA GLY A 26 0.94 -6.45 3.55
C GLY A 26 0.51 -6.74 4.99
N GLY A 27 -0.54 -7.55 5.16
CA GLY A 27 -1.14 -7.81 6.47
C GLY A 27 -2.35 -6.93 6.72
N CYS A 28 -2.58 -6.58 7.99
CA CYS A 28 -3.63 -5.64 8.36
C CYS A 28 -3.53 -4.34 7.55
N PHE A 29 -4.59 -4.03 6.80
CA PHE A 29 -4.63 -2.85 5.95
C PHE A 29 -4.55 -1.53 6.72
N TRP A 30 -4.93 -1.43 8.00
CA TRP A 30 -4.84 -0.20 8.80
C TRP A 30 -3.38 0.18 9.01
N CYS A 31 -2.51 -0.83 9.14
CA CYS A 31 -1.08 -0.61 9.29
C CYS A 31 -0.47 -0.15 7.97
N MET A 32 -0.84 -0.79 6.86
CA MET A 32 -0.36 -0.43 5.53
C MET A 32 -0.85 0.96 5.10
N GLU A 33 -2.12 1.28 5.32
CA GLU A 33 -2.72 2.61 5.10
C GLU A 33 -1.97 3.67 5.90
N SER A 34 -1.84 3.48 7.22
CA SER A 34 -1.15 4.43 8.09
C SER A 34 0.31 4.67 7.71
N ASP A 35 1.00 3.67 7.17
CA ASP A 35 2.40 3.80 6.76
C ASP A 35 2.46 4.55 5.40
N PHE A 36 1.67 4.15 4.40
CA PHE A 36 1.70 4.76 3.06
C PHE A 36 1.16 6.20 3.01
N GLU A 37 0.20 6.57 3.86
CA GLU A 37 -0.32 7.95 3.90
C GLU A 37 0.70 8.99 4.38
N LYS A 38 1.83 8.56 4.97
CA LYS A 38 2.93 9.45 5.38
C LYS A 38 3.91 9.76 4.25
N LEU A 39 3.82 9.05 3.13
CA LEU A 39 4.81 9.13 2.06
C LEU A 39 4.53 10.34 1.16
N ASP A 40 5.48 11.24 1.03
CA ASP A 40 5.38 12.38 0.11
C ASP A 40 5.11 11.90 -1.33
N GLY A 41 4.21 12.58 -2.04
CA GLY A 41 3.73 12.17 -3.36
C GLY A 41 2.58 11.16 -3.35
N VAL A 42 2.24 10.54 -2.21
CA VAL A 42 1.00 9.76 -2.06
C VAL A 42 -0.16 10.71 -1.71
N SER A 43 -1.21 10.70 -2.52
CA SER A 43 -2.38 11.59 -2.33
C SER A 43 -3.56 10.92 -1.63
N GLU A 44 -3.68 9.60 -1.75
CA GLU A 44 -4.77 8.83 -1.15
C GLU A 44 -4.34 7.37 -0.95
N VAL A 45 -4.76 6.77 0.16
CA VAL A 45 -4.64 5.33 0.40
C VAL A 45 -5.99 4.80 0.85
N VAL A 46 -6.55 3.84 0.11
CA VAL A 46 -7.85 3.25 0.40
C VAL A 46 -7.67 1.80 0.87
N SER A 47 -8.19 1.47 2.04
CA SER A 47 -8.22 0.11 2.58
C SER A 47 -9.32 -0.74 1.92
N GLY A 48 -9.01 -1.99 1.55
CA GLY A 48 -9.95 -2.85 0.83
C GLY A 48 -9.52 -4.30 0.66
N PHE A 49 -10.19 -4.98 -0.25
CA PHE A 49 -10.00 -6.39 -0.55
C PHE A 49 -9.76 -6.63 -2.04
N THR A 50 -8.84 -7.54 -2.38
CA THR A 50 -8.59 -7.95 -3.77
C THR A 50 -7.97 -9.36 -3.85
N GLY A 51 -7.78 -9.89 -5.06
CA GLY A 51 -7.12 -11.17 -5.33
C GLY A 51 -8.01 -12.41 -5.23
N GLY A 52 -9.16 -12.30 -4.55
CA GLY A 52 -10.16 -13.36 -4.49
C GLY A 52 -11.18 -13.29 -5.63
N THR A 53 -12.00 -14.34 -5.75
CA THR A 53 -13.07 -14.47 -6.75
C THR A 53 -14.45 -14.14 -6.22
N LEU A 54 -14.61 -14.00 -4.90
CA LEU A 54 -15.88 -13.71 -4.26
C LEU A 54 -16.31 -12.26 -4.59
N PRO A 55 -17.53 -12.02 -5.09
CA PRO A 55 -18.01 -10.67 -5.25
C PRO A 55 -18.34 -10.03 -3.90
N ASN A 56 -18.02 -8.74 -3.77
CA ASN A 56 -18.38 -7.90 -2.63
C ASN A 56 -17.96 -8.49 -1.26
N PRO A 57 -16.66 -8.80 -1.05
CA PRO A 57 -16.17 -9.22 0.25
C PRO A 57 -16.40 -8.15 1.33
N THR A 58 -16.61 -8.58 2.57
CA THR A 58 -16.82 -7.70 3.74
C THR A 58 -15.91 -8.09 4.89
N TYR A 59 -15.59 -7.14 5.76
CA TYR A 59 -14.71 -7.35 6.90
C TYR A 59 -15.35 -8.26 7.97
N ASN A 60 -16.65 -8.10 8.22
CA ASN A 60 -17.38 -8.91 9.21
C ASN A 60 -18.08 -10.12 8.58
N GLY A 61 -18.07 -10.25 7.26
CA GLY A 61 -18.67 -11.37 6.53
C GLY A 61 -17.63 -12.25 5.85
N ASN A 62 -17.99 -12.74 4.66
CA ASN A 62 -17.13 -13.60 3.89
C ASN A 62 -16.15 -12.78 3.03
N ARG A 63 -14.86 -13.06 3.20
CA ARG A 63 -13.76 -12.52 2.40
C ARG A 63 -12.78 -13.61 1.96
N THR A 64 -13.25 -14.86 1.92
CA THR A 64 -12.42 -16.03 1.60
C THR A 64 -11.73 -15.84 0.25
N GLY A 65 -10.41 -16.06 0.24
CA GLY A 65 -9.57 -15.91 -0.95
C GLY A 65 -9.13 -14.47 -1.24
N HIS A 66 -9.71 -13.45 -0.58
CA HIS A 66 -9.22 -12.09 -0.69
C HIS A 66 -8.11 -11.80 0.30
N TYR A 67 -7.18 -10.96 -0.15
CA TYR A 67 -6.20 -10.27 0.66
C TYR A 67 -6.83 -8.99 1.23
N GLU A 68 -6.48 -8.64 2.47
CA GLU A 68 -6.51 -7.24 2.89
C GLU A 68 -5.40 -6.49 2.14
N ALA A 69 -5.79 -5.42 1.47
CA ALA A 69 -4.93 -4.67 0.60
C ALA A 69 -5.22 -3.17 0.70
N ILE A 70 -4.28 -2.37 0.21
CA ILE A 70 -4.43 -0.95 0.00
C ILE A 70 -4.37 -0.65 -1.50
N GLU A 71 -5.19 0.30 -1.95
CA GLU A 71 -5.03 0.98 -3.24
C GLU A 71 -4.42 2.36 -2.96
N VAL A 72 -3.22 2.60 -3.50
CA VAL A 72 -2.44 3.83 -3.32
C VAL A 72 -2.55 4.66 -4.58
N THR A 73 -3.10 5.86 -4.46
CA THR A 73 -3.08 6.88 -5.51
C THR A 73 -1.89 7.81 -5.27
N TYR A 74 -1.04 7.99 -6.27
CA TYR A 74 0.21 8.74 -6.13
C TYR A 74 0.53 9.58 -7.37
N ASP A 75 1.33 10.63 -7.17
CA ASP A 75 1.87 11.48 -8.22
C ASP A 75 3.23 10.92 -8.70
N PRO A 76 3.32 10.38 -9.94
CA PRO A 76 4.55 9.78 -10.45
C PRO A 76 5.69 10.80 -10.65
N ASP A 77 5.41 12.11 -10.63
CA ASP A 77 6.43 13.16 -10.68
C ASP A 77 7.05 13.45 -9.29
N GLN A 78 6.41 13.00 -8.21
CA GLN A 78 6.88 13.16 -6.83
C GLN A 78 7.40 11.86 -6.21
N VAL A 79 6.74 10.74 -6.49
CA VAL A 79 7.14 9.41 -6.02
C VAL A 79 6.94 8.38 -7.13
N SER A 80 7.98 7.64 -7.45
CA SER A 80 7.93 6.61 -8.48
C SER A 80 7.33 5.30 -7.96
N TYR A 81 6.82 4.47 -8.86
CA TYR A 81 6.39 3.10 -8.51
C TYR A 81 7.53 2.27 -7.88
N GLN A 82 8.79 2.51 -8.25
CA GLN A 82 9.93 1.83 -7.64
C GLN A 82 10.13 2.25 -6.18
N GLU A 83 9.97 3.54 -5.87
CA GLU A 83 10.02 4.03 -4.49
C GLU A 83 8.85 3.49 -3.65
N LEU A 84 7.65 3.35 -4.22
CA LEU A 84 6.54 2.66 -3.56
C LEU A 84 6.85 1.19 -3.27
N LEU A 85 7.54 0.48 -4.18
CA LEU A 85 7.98 -0.90 -3.94
C LEU A 85 9.04 -0.97 -2.84
N ASP A 86 10.02 -0.07 -2.85
CA ASP A 86 11.06 -0.02 -1.83
C ASP A 86 10.45 0.29 -0.45
N TYR A 87 9.47 1.20 -0.40
CA TYR A 87 8.67 1.50 0.79
C TYR A 87 7.80 0.32 1.24
N TYR A 88 7.18 -0.40 0.30
CA TYR A 88 6.40 -1.60 0.57
C TYR A 88 7.22 -2.67 1.29
N TRP A 89 8.42 -2.98 0.79
CA TRP A 89 9.24 -4.08 1.33
C TRP A 89 9.62 -3.85 2.79
N VAL A 90 10.00 -2.63 3.17
CA VAL A 90 10.37 -2.30 4.56
C VAL A 90 9.19 -2.27 5.52
N ASN A 91 7.96 -2.34 5.01
CA ASN A 91 6.71 -2.35 5.77
C ASN A 91 6.08 -3.74 5.90
N ILE A 92 6.72 -4.80 5.39
CA ILE A 92 6.25 -6.19 5.50
C ILE A 92 7.37 -7.15 5.94
N ASP A 93 6.99 -8.31 6.46
CA ASP A 93 7.86 -9.48 6.61
C ASP A 93 7.77 -10.35 5.34
N PRO A 94 8.77 -10.32 4.46
CA PRO A 94 8.72 -11.02 3.17
C PRO A 94 8.90 -12.53 3.32
N PHE A 95 9.11 -13.04 4.55
CA PHE A 95 9.35 -14.44 4.84
C PHE A 95 8.13 -15.11 5.50
N ASP A 96 7.09 -14.35 5.86
CA ASP A 96 5.93 -14.89 6.56
C ASP A 96 4.86 -15.42 5.61
N ALA A 97 4.87 -16.75 5.41
CA ALA A 97 3.92 -17.45 4.57
C ALA A 97 2.54 -17.70 5.21
N LYS A 98 2.32 -17.28 6.46
CA LYS A 98 1.10 -17.59 7.24
C LYS A 98 0.23 -16.36 7.53
N GLY A 99 0.67 -15.19 7.09
CA GLY A 99 0.05 -13.89 7.38
C GLY A 99 0.97 -13.03 8.24
N GLN A 100 0.87 -11.71 8.15
CA GLN A 100 1.87 -10.81 8.69
C GLN A 100 1.79 -10.62 10.22
N PHE A 101 2.94 -10.65 10.90
CA PHE A 101 3.09 -10.33 12.32
C PHE A 101 2.20 -11.17 13.26
N CYS A 102 1.23 -10.57 13.95
CA CYS A 102 0.25 -11.28 14.77
C CYS A 102 -1.00 -11.70 13.97
N ASP A 103 -1.24 -11.08 12.81
CA ASP A 103 -2.41 -11.36 11.98
C ASP A 103 -2.13 -12.55 11.06
N LYS A 104 -2.74 -13.70 11.38
CA LYS A 104 -2.56 -14.95 10.64
C LYS A 104 -3.81 -15.32 9.85
N GLY A 105 -3.61 -15.90 8.68
CA GLY A 105 -4.67 -16.27 7.75
C GLY A 105 -4.41 -15.76 6.34
N SER A 106 -5.16 -16.30 5.38
CA SER A 106 -4.98 -16.01 3.95
C SER A 106 -5.15 -14.53 3.61
N SER A 107 -6.07 -13.83 4.28
CA SER A 107 -6.29 -12.40 4.05
C SER A 107 -5.11 -11.52 4.47
N TYR A 108 -4.28 -11.99 5.40
CA TYR A 108 -3.15 -11.21 5.90
C TYR A 108 -1.82 -11.56 5.21
N LEU A 109 -1.85 -12.32 4.11
CA LEU A 109 -0.67 -12.61 3.32
C LEU A 109 -0.16 -11.36 2.60
N SER A 110 1.14 -11.33 2.32
CA SER A 110 1.73 -10.27 1.49
C SER A 110 1.53 -10.57 -0.01
N ALA A 111 1.27 -9.56 -0.84
CA ALA A 111 1.31 -9.66 -2.30
C ALA A 111 1.47 -8.26 -2.93
N ILE A 112 2.01 -8.21 -4.17
CA ILE A 112 2.02 -7.01 -5.01
C ILE A 112 1.10 -7.28 -6.20
N PHE A 113 0.10 -6.41 -6.42
CA PHE A 113 -0.86 -6.54 -7.51
C PHE A 113 -0.54 -5.53 -8.62
N VAL A 114 -0.13 -6.04 -9.78
CA VAL A 114 0.38 -5.21 -10.89
C VAL A 114 -0.68 -5.00 -11.97
N ALA A 115 -0.90 -3.74 -12.36
CA ALA A 115 -1.92 -3.35 -13.32
C ALA A 115 -1.49 -3.53 -14.80
N ASN A 116 -0.19 -3.56 -15.07
CA ASN A 116 0.38 -3.63 -16.41
C ASN A 116 1.81 -4.21 -16.41
N ASP A 117 2.38 -4.43 -17.61
CA ASP A 117 3.71 -5.02 -17.79
C ASP A 117 4.84 -4.17 -17.20
N ARG A 118 4.70 -2.84 -17.19
CA ARG A 118 5.67 -1.94 -16.57
C ARG A 118 5.76 -2.19 -15.06
N GLN A 119 4.60 -2.20 -14.37
CA GLN A 119 4.55 -2.52 -12.94
C GLN A 119 5.01 -3.94 -12.66
N ARG A 120 4.66 -4.92 -13.51
CA ARG A 120 5.12 -6.30 -13.39
C ARG A 120 6.64 -6.39 -13.38
N LYS A 121 7.29 -5.82 -14.38
CA LYS A 121 8.75 -5.85 -14.53
C LYS A 121 9.45 -5.22 -13.32
N LEU A 122 8.97 -4.07 -12.85
CA LEU A 122 9.54 -3.39 -11.68
C LEU A 122 9.30 -4.18 -10.38
N ALA A 123 8.09 -4.71 -10.17
CA ALA A 123 7.77 -5.50 -8.99
C ALA A 123 8.60 -6.78 -8.92
N GLU A 124 8.74 -7.51 -10.03
CA GLU A 124 9.56 -8.72 -10.12
C GLU A 124 11.05 -8.40 -9.87
N ALA A 125 11.59 -7.34 -10.48
CA ALA A 125 12.96 -6.92 -10.24
C ALA A 125 13.20 -6.50 -8.77
N SER A 126 12.25 -5.78 -8.15
CA SER A 126 12.33 -5.39 -6.74
C SER A 126 12.31 -6.61 -5.82
N ARG A 127 11.44 -7.59 -6.11
CA ARG A 127 11.36 -8.86 -5.37
C ARG A 127 12.68 -9.63 -5.47
N GLU A 128 13.28 -9.72 -6.66
CA GLU A 128 14.58 -10.35 -6.83
C GLU A 128 15.69 -9.62 -6.07
N SER A 129 15.62 -8.29 -5.97
CA SER A 129 16.54 -7.50 -5.15
C SER A 129 16.48 -7.94 -3.68
N VAL A 130 15.27 -8.08 -3.13
CA VAL A 130 15.06 -8.58 -1.76
C VAL A 130 15.56 -10.02 -1.60
N VAL A 131 15.32 -10.89 -2.58
CA VAL A 131 15.86 -12.27 -2.57
C VAL A 131 17.39 -12.26 -2.48
N ARG A 132 18.07 -11.40 -3.26
CA ARG A 132 19.53 -11.28 -3.23
C ARG A 132 20.03 -10.68 -1.91
N GLN A 133 19.28 -9.76 -1.31
CA GLN A 133 19.63 -9.12 -0.04
C GLN A 133 19.60 -10.11 1.15
N PHE A 134 18.74 -11.13 1.11
CA PHE A 134 18.59 -12.10 2.19
C PHE A 134 18.90 -13.53 1.73
N PRO A 135 20.18 -13.84 1.44
CA PRO A 135 20.57 -15.19 1.02
C PRO A 135 20.17 -16.22 2.09
N GLY A 136 19.61 -17.34 1.65
CA GLY A 136 19.15 -18.42 2.53
C GLY A 136 17.76 -18.21 3.14
N LYS A 137 17.11 -17.07 2.93
CA LYS A 137 15.69 -16.87 3.30
C LYS A 137 14.79 -16.90 2.06
N LYS A 138 13.66 -17.57 2.17
CA LYS A 138 12.67 -17.64 1.07
C LYS A 138 11.74 -16.43 1.11
N VAL A 139 11.82 -15.56 0.10
CA VAL A 139 10.85 -14.49 -0.12
C VAL A 139 9.55 -15.07 -0.67
N VAL A 140 8.46 -14.99 0.10
CA VAL A 140 7.18 -15.65 -0.20
C VAL A 140 6.16 -14.73 -0.86
N THR A 141 6.39 -13.42 -0.85
CA THR A 141 5.52 -12.43 -1.48
C THR A 141 5.43 -12.64 -3.00
N PRO A 142 4.24 -12.93 -3.55
CA PRO A 142 4.05 -13.08 -4.99
C PRO A 142 3.81 -11.72 -5.67
N VAL A 143 4.08 -11.69 -6.98
CA VAL A 143 3.67 -10.60 -7.89
C VAL A 143 2.51 -11.11 -8.74
N LEU A 144 1.31 -10.62 -8.47
CA LEU A 144 0.05 -11.09 -9.06
C LEU A 144 -0.50 -10.04 -10.01
N SER A 145 -1.21 -10.44 -11.07
CA SER A 145 -1.97 -9.47 -11.87
C SER A 145 -3.04 -8.82 -11.00
N ALA A 146 -3.25 -7.51 -11.18
CA ALA A 146 -4.33 -6.79 -10.52
C ALA A 146 -5.68 -7.42 -10.88
N SER A 147 -6.56 -7.48 -9.90
CA SER A 147 -7.96 -7.88 -10.06
C SER A 147 -8.85 -6.77 -9.51
N ARG A 148 -10.16 -6.95 -9.51
CA ARG A 148 -11.07 -5.95 -8.95
C ARG A 148 -10.68 -5.65 -7.49
N PHE A 149 -10.53 -4.37 -7.19
CA PHE A 149 -10.38 -3.87 -5.83
C PHE A 149 -11.77 -3.55 -5.26
N TYR A 150 -12.03 -3.99 -4.04
CA TYR A 150 -13.26 -3.71 -3.30
C TYR A 150 -12.90 -2.87 -2.07
N PRO A 151 -13.10 -1.55 -2.11
CA PRO A 151 -12.93 -0.71 -0.94
C PRO A 151 -13.80 -1.19 0.22
N VAL A 152 -13.29 -1.14 1.45
CA VAL A 152 -14.15 -1.31 2.62
C VAL A 152 -15.05 -0.08 2.72
N ALA A 153 -16.36 -0.29 2.66
CA ALA A 153 -17.33 0.80 2.50
C ALA A 153 -18.64 0.52 3.28
N GLY A 154 -19.59 1.45 3.19
CA GLY A 154 -20.90 1.34 3.84
C GLY A 154 -20.77 1.32 5.37
N ASN A 155 -21.40 0.35 6.02
CA ASN A 155 -21.37 0.20 7.48
C ASN A 155 -19.98 -0.23 8.02
N GLU A 156 -19.03 -0.54 7.14
CA GLU A 156 -17.65 -0.91 7.49
C GLU A 156 -16.65 0.21 7.15
N ALA A 157 -17.10 1.37 6.67
CA ALA A 157 -16.24 2.49 6.27
C ALA A 157 -15.39 3.05 7.43
N TYR A 158 -15.73 2.74 8.69
CA TYR A 158 -14.92 3.08 9.86
C TYR A 158 -13.54 2.42 9.87
N HIS A 159 -13.27 1.46 8.98
CA HIS A 159 -11.94 0.90 8.76
C HIS A 159 -11.01 1.78 7.93
N GLN A 160 -11.55 2.72 7.15
CA GLN A 160 -10.74 3.75 6.51
C GLN A 160 -10.23 4.70 7.59
N ASP A 161 -8.99 5.14 7.46
CA ASP A 161 -8.35 6.06 8.42
C ASP A 161 -8.39 5.54 9.86
N TYR A 162 -8.38 4.22 10.07
CA TYR A 162 -8.64 3.64 11.39
C TYR A 162 -7.63 4.14 12.43
N TYR A 163 -6.37 4.35 12.02
CA TYR A 163 -5.31 4.86 12.89
C TYR A 163 -5.51 6.34 13.29
N LYS A 164 -6.13 7.16 12.44
CA LYS A 164 -6.48 8.56 12.73
C LYS A 164 -7.68 8.62 13.68
N ASN A 165 -8.70 7.79 13.40
CA ASN A 165 -9.98 7.81 14.11
C ASN A 165 -9.93 7.06 15.46
N ASN A 166 -9.04 6.09 15.62
CA ASN A 166 -8.90 5.26 16.83
C ASN A 166 -7.44 5.18 17.34
N PRO A 167 -6.75 6.32 17.56
CA PRO A 167 -5.29 6.34 17.68
C PRO A 167 -4.76 5.56 18.89
N VAL A 168 -5.46 5.58 20.03
CA VAL A 168 -5.04 4.83 21.22
C VAL A 168 -5.14 3.32 20.99
N ARG A 169 -6.29 2.87 20.45
CA ARG A 169 -6.54 1.45 20.17
C ARG A 169 -5.61 0.94 19.08
N TYR A 170 -5.42 1.71 18.02
CA TYR A 170 -4.50 1.39 16.94
C TYR A 170 -3.05 1.27 17.44
N LYS A 171 -2.55 2.25 18.22
CA LYS A 171 -1.18 2.21 18.76
C LYS A 171 -0.95 0.99 19.64
N TYR A 172 -1.91 0.67 20.52
CA TYR A 172 -1.83 -0.53 21.35
C TYR A 172 -1.79 -1.81 20.49
N TYR A 173 -2.68 -1.91 19.49
CA TYR A 173 -2.71 -3.03 18.56
C TYR A 173 -1.40 -3.19 17.79
N ARG A 174 -0.89 -2.13 17.14
CA ARG A 174 0.36 -2.19 16.36
C ARG A 174 1.54 -2.63 17.23
N TRP A 175 1.65 -2.07 18.43
CA TRP A 175 2.69 -2.41 19.39
C TRP A 175 2.59 -3.87 19.86
N SER A 176 1.40 -4.31 20.30
CA SER A 176 1.20 -5.67 20.81
C SER A 176 1.36 -6.73 19.72
N CYS A 177 1.06 -6.38 18.47
CA CYS A 177 1.30 -7.21 17.30
C CYS A 177 2.79 -7.45 17.00
N GLY A 178 3.68 -6.62 17.57
CA GLY A 178 5.13 -6.74 17.39
C GLY A 178 5.62 -6.39 15.99
N ARG A 179 4.79 -5.71 15.18
CA ARG A 179 5.07 -5.32 13.79
C ARG A 179 6.40 -4.58 13.68
N ASP A 180 6.54 -3.47 14.40
CA ASP A 180 7.72 -2.61 14.30
C ASP A 180 8.99 -3.31 14.78
N ARG A 181 8.90 -4.12 15.84
CA ARG A 181 10.04 -4.93 16.31
C ARG A 181 10.49 -5.93 15.25
N ARG A 182 9.53 -6.57 14.56
CA ARG A 182 9.84 -7.54 13.51
C ARG A 182 10.44 -6.85 12.29
N LEU A 183 9.90 -5.72 11.88
CA LEU A 183 10.42 -4.93 10.76
C LEU A 183 11.85 -4.45 11.07
N GLN A 184 12.10 -3.91 12.26
CA GLN A 184 13.46 -3.52 12.69
C GLN A 184 14.43 -4.71 12.67
N ALA A 185 13.99 -5.90 13.06
CA ALA A 185 14.84 -7.10 13.04
C ALA A 185 15.18 -7.59 11.62
N ILE A 186 14.40 -7.23 10.61
CA ILE A 186 14.64 -7.60 9.21
C ILE A 186 15.41 -6.49 8.48
N TRP A 187 14.95 -5.26 8.64
CA TRP A 187 15.31 -4.12 7.79
C TRP A 187 16.23 -3.11 8.48
N GLY A 188 16.44 -3.23 9.80
CA GLY A 188 17.22 -2.28 10.58
C GLY A 188 16.61 -0.88 10.49
N ASP A 189 17.46 0.14 10.41
CA ASP A 189 17.04 1.55 10.44
C ASP A 189 16.15 1.96 9.24
N LYS A 190 16.06 1.12 8.20
CA LYS A 190 15.16 1.35 7.06
C LYS A 190 13.67 1.17 7.40
N SER A 191 13.32 0.54 8.53
CA SER A 191 11.91 0.36 8.94
C SER A 191 11.36 1.48 9.83
N VAL A 192 12.15 2.52 10.10
CA VAL A 192 11.73 3.64 10.95
C VAL A 192 11.07 4.71 10.07
N HIS A 193 9.79 4.97 10.30
CA HIS A 193 9.00 6.04 9.67
C HIS A 193 8.56 7.07 10.70
#